data_AF-A0A2I1J799-F1
#
_entry.id   AF-A0A2I1J799-F1
#
_cell.length_a   1.000
_cell.length_b   1.000
_cell.length_c   1.000
_cell.angle_alpha   90.00
_cell.angle_beta   90.00
_cell.angle_gamma   90.00
#
_symmetry.space_group_name_H-M   'P 1'
#
loop_
_entity.id
_entity.type
_entity.pdbx_description
1 polymer ?
#
loop_
_entity_poly.entity_id
_entity_poly.type
_entity_poly.pdbx_seq_one_letter_code
_entity_poly.pdbx_strand_id
1 'polypeptide(L)'
;MINRYTRIDLNDRPSAIVSTCSLVSEMRSGIMPELEGECFDPNTCCDAREREMIAAIKDCLRPVQAPASLYERLQECIDCLCE
;
A
#
# COMPACT_ATOMS: atom_id res chain seq x y z
N MET A 1 20.10 -9.55 -15.07
CA MET A 1 18.63 -9.52 -14.96
C MET A 1 18.27 -8.41 -13.99
N ILE A 2 17.77 -7.29 -14.48
CA ILE A 2 17.38 -6.14 -13.65
C ILE A 2 16.03 -6.46 -13.02
N ASN A 3 16.00 -6.51 -11.68
CA ASN A 3 14.76 -6.68 -10.94
C ASN A 3 13.88 -5.44 -11.20
N ARG A 4 12.72 -5.62 -11.84
CA ARG A 4 11.88 -4.55 -12.38
C ARG A 4 11.02 -3.84 -11.32
N TYR A 5 11.13 -4.24 -10.06
CA TYR A 5 10.50 -3.55 -8.94
C TYR A 5 11.33 -2.32 -8.54
N THR A 6 11.28 -1.33 -9.43
CA THR A 6 11.31 0.11 -9.15
C THR A 6 12.29 0.59 -8.07
N ARG A 7 13.46 1.08 -8.50
CA ARG A 7 14.09 2.23 -7.82
C ARG A 7 13.07 3.38 -7.90
N ILE A 8 12.29 3.56 -6.85
CA ILE A 8 11.50 4.78 -6.67
C ILE A 8 12.51 5.81 -6.19
N ASP A 9 12.93 6.72 -7.07
CA ASP A 9 13.63 7.91 -6.62
C ASP A 9 12.62 8.78 -5.86
N LEU A 10 12.79 8.87 -4.54
CA LEU A 10 11.92 9.66 -3.68
C LEU A 10 12.01 11.16 -3.96
N ASN A 11 13.04 11.60 -4.69
CA ASN A 11 13.23 12.99 -5.09
C ASN A 11 12.63 13.30 -6.48
N ASP A 12 12.34 12.28 -7.29
CA ASP A 12 11.73 12.42 -8.62
C ASP A 12 10.20 12.27 -8.57
N ARG A 13 9.59 12.92 -7.56
CA ARG A 13 8.14 12.85 -7.33
C ARG A 13 7.42 13.88 -8.21
N PRO A 14 6.58 13.48 -9.19
CA PRO A 14 5.65 14.40 -9.80
C PRO A 14 4.70 14.94 -8.72
N SER A 15 4.45 16.24 -8.74
CA SER A 15 3.65 17.01 -7.76
C SER A 15 2.25 16.44 -7.49
N ALA A 16 1.74 15.57 -8.37
CA ALA A 16 0.48 14.85 -8.19
C ALA A 16 0.49 13.79 -7.08
N ILE A 17 1.63 13.19 -6.72
CA ILE A 17 1.69 12.10 -5.71
C ILE A 17 1.69 12.68 -4.27
N VAL A 18 2.27 13.87 -4.07
CA VAL A 18 2.20 14.57 -2.77
C VAL A 18 0.74 14.90 -2.43
N SER A 19 -0.06 15.23 -3.45
CA SER A 19 -1.49 15.51 -3.30
C SER A 19 -2.28 14.29 -2.77
N THR A 20 -1.95 13.07 -3.21
CA THR A 20 -2.66 11.86 -2.78
C THR A 20 -2.18 11.31 -1.44
N CYS A 21 -0.88 11.45 -1.09
CA CYS A 21 -0.34 11.00 0.19
C CYS A 21 -0.88 11.78 1.41
N SER A 22 -1.17 13.08 1.24
CA SER A 22 -1.80 13.88 2.30
C SER A 22 -3.26 13.46 2.53
N LEU A 23 -4.00 13.20 1.45
CA LEU A 23 -5.39 12.73 1.55
C LEU A 23 -5.51 11.39 2.27
N VAL A 24 -4.65 10.40 1.97
CA VAL A 24 -4.71 9.09 2.66
C VAL A 24 -4.31 9.14 4.14
N SER A 25 -3.53 10.13 4.56
CA SER A 25 -3.14 10.30 5.98
C SER A 25 -4.30 10.85 6.81
N GLU A 26 -5.13 11.71 6.23
CA GLU A 26 -6.34 12.25 6.86
C GLU A 26 -7.45 11.19 6.97
N MET A 27 -7.58 10.28 5.99
CA MET A 27 -8.57 9.19 6.03
C MET A 27 -8.34 8.17 7.16
N ARG A 28 -7.12 8.08 7.71
CA ARG A 28 -6.77 7.12 8.78
C ARG A 28 -7.12 7.64 10.17
N SER A 29 -7.44 8.92 10.31
CA SER A 29 -7.73 9.58 11.58
C SER A 29 -9.22 9.52 11.96
N GLY A 30 -9.92 8.41 11.75
CA GLY A 30 -11.19 8.04 12.41
C GLY A 30 -12.38 9.03 12.39
N ILE A 31 -12.25 10.20 11.75
CA ILE A 31 -13.24 11.27 11.65
C ILE A 31 -13.23 11.67 10.17
N MET A 32 -13.72 10.77 9.32
CA MET A 32 -14.20 11.21 8.01
C MET A 32 -15.62 11.73 8.24
N PRO A 33 -15.96 12.97 7.81
CA PRO A 33 -17.36 13.26 7.55
C PRO A 33 -17.83 12.16 6.60
N GLU A 34 -18.92 11.50 6.96
CA GLU A 34 -19.60 10.49 6.16
C GLU A 34 -19.83 11.13 4.79
N LEU A 35 -18.93 10.88 3.84
CA LEU A 35 -19.15 11.30 2.46
C LEU A 35 -20.44 10.57 2.11
N GLU A 36 -21.53 11.32 1.89
CA GLU A 36 -22.89 10.85 1.62
C GLU A 36 -23.00 10.10 0.27
N GLY A 37 -22.07 9.19 0.02
CA GLY A 37 -22.07 8.21 -1.05
C GLY A 37 -21.70 6.88 -0.42
N GLU A 38 -22.47 5.83 -0.75
CA GLU A 38 -22.25 4.48 -0.24
C GLU A 38 -20.77 4.08 -0.44
N CYS A 39 -20.04 3.87 0.65
CA CYS A 39 -18.70 3.29 0.57
C CYS A 39 -18.80 1.98 -0.23
N PHE A 40 -17.85 1.75 -1.13
CA PHE A 40 -17.83 0.51 -1.90
C PHE A 40 -17.82 -0.70 -0.96
N ASP A 41 -18.90 -1.49 -0.98
CA ASP A 41 -19.02 -2.74 -0.26
C ASP A 41 -18.89 -3.92 -1.24
N PRO A 42 -17.78 -4.68 -1.19
CA PRO A 42 -17.58 -5.84 -2.04
C PRO A 42 -18.70 -6.90 -1.91
N ASN A 43 -19.47 -6.91 -0.82
CA ASN A 43 -20.54 -7.89 -0.63
C ASN A 43 -21.80 -7.55 -1.43
N THR A 44 -22.04 -6.27 -1.71
CA THR A 44 -23.22 -5.81 -2.45
C THR A 44 -22.89 -5.46 -3.91
N CYS A 45 -21.66 -5.03 -4.18
CA CYS A 45 -21.24 -4.57 -5.51
C CYS A 45 -20.60 -5.65 -6.40
N CYS A 46 -20.14 -6.77 -5.83
CA CYS A 46 -19.35 -7.76 -6.58
C CYS A 46 -20.01 -9.14 -6.63
N ASP A 47 -19.70 -9.89 -7.70
CA ASP A 47 -20.04 -11.31 -7.80
C ASP A 47 -19.05 -12.20 -7.01
N ALA A 48 -19.30 -13.52 -6.99
CA ALA A 48 -18.47 -14.46 -6.25
C ALA A 48 -17.01 -14.49 -6.72
N ARG A 49 -16.79 -14.43 -8.03
CA ARG A 49 -15.45 -14.49 -8.63
C ARG A 49 -14.66 -13.22 -8.34
N GLU A 50 -15.32 -12.07 -8.42
CA GLU A 50 -14.73 -10.78 -8.09
C GLU A 50 -14.33 -10.70 -6.62
N ARG A 51 -15.17 -11.19 -5.71
CA ARG A 51 -14.84 -11.26 -4.27
C ARG A 51 -13.63 -12.16 -4.01
N GLU A 52 -13.55 -13.31 -4.66
CA GLU A 52 -12.38 -14.19 -4.57
C GLU A 52 -11.10 -13.52 -5.08
N MET A 53 -11.18 -12.80 -6.21
CA MET A 53 -10.06 -12.04 -6.76
C MET A 53 -9.61 -10.93 -5.79
N ILE A 54 -10.55 -10.18 -5.23
CA ILE A 54 -10.25 -9.13 -4.23
C ILE A 54 -9.57 -9.75 -3.00
N ALA A 55 -10.06 -10.89 -2.52
CA ALA A 55 -9.45 -11.59 -1.38
C ALA A 55 -7.99 -11.99 -1.69
N ALA A 56 -7.75 -12.61 -2.84
CA ALA A 56 -6.40 -13.01 -3.25
C ALA A 56 -5.44 -11.80 -3.37
N ILE A 57 -5.91 -10.69 -3.93
CA ILE A 57 -5.11 -9.45 -4.03
C ILE A 57 -4.81 -8.89 -2.63
N LYS A 58 -5.80 -8.86 -1.74
CA LYS A 58 -5.62 -8.36 -0.37
C LYS A 58 -4.58 -9.18 0.40
N ASP A 59 -4.61 -10.50 0.27
CA ASP A 59 -3.62 -11.38 0.92
C ASP A 59 -2.20 -11.10 0.41
N CYS A 60 -2.05 -10.84 -0.89
CA CYS A 60 -0.76 -10.51 -1.48
C CYS A 60 -0.25 -9.12 -1.04
N LEU A 61 -1.13 -8.12 -0.96
CA LEU A 61 -0.76 -6.73 -0.69
C LEU A 61 -0.70 -6.39 0.80
N ARG A 62 -1.44 -7.12 1.64
CA ARG A 62 -1.55 -6.89 3.08
C ARG A 62 -1.26 -8.19 3.85
N PRO A 63 -0.06 -8.75 3.70
CA PRO A 63 0.29 -9.97 4.40
C PRO A 63 0.27 -9.74 5.91
N VAL A 64 -0.14 -10.76 6.67
CA VAL A 64 -0.18 -10.71 8.15
C VAL A 64 1.22 -10.49 8.75
N GLN A 65 2.24 -11.01 8.07
CA GLN A 65 3.64 -10.88 8.46
C GLN A 65 4.45 -10.30 7.30
N ALA A 66 5.44 -9.48 7.62
CA ALA A 66 6.36 -8.98 6.61
C ALA A 66 7.20 -10.14 6.03
N PRO A 67 7.55 -10.10 4.73
CA PRO A 67 8.37 -11.14 4.12
C PRO A 67 9.81 -11.10 4.64
N ALA A 68 10.48 -12.25 4.71
CA ALA A 68 11.86 -12.38 5.18
C ALA A 68 12.84 -11.46 4.42
N SER A 69 12.68 -11.34 3.11
CA SER A 69 13.50 -10.49 2.24
C SER A 69 13.43 -8.99 2.60
N LEU A 70 12.35 -8.54 3.24
CA LEU A 70 12.25 -7.18 3.74
C LEU A 70 13.16 -6.99 4.97
N TYR A 71 13.20 -7.96 5.88
CA TYR A 71 14.07 -7.90 7.06
C TYR A 71 15.54 -7.93 6.66
N GLU A 72 15.94 -8.80 5.72
CA GLU A 72 17.31 -8.87 5.21
C GLU A 72 17.76 -7.52 4.65
N ARG A 73 16.95 -6.89 3.80
CA ARG A 73 17.25 -5.57 3.23
C ARG A 73 17.33 -4.47 4.28
N LEU A 74 16.44 -4.50 5.28
CA LEU A 74 16.50 -3.53 6.38
C LEU A 74 17.78 -3.69 7.18
N GLN A 75 18.19 -4.92 7.46
CA GLN A 75 19.43 -5.21 8.17
C GLN A 75 20.64 -4.67 7.39
N GLU A 76 20.75 -4.98 6.09
CA GLU A 76 21.80 -4.44 5.22
C GLU A 76 21.85 -2.90 5.25
N CYS A 77 20.69 -2.24 5.18
CA CYS A 77 20.63 -0.78 5.20
C CYS A 77 21.06 -0.21 6.56
N ILE A 78 20.66 -0.84 7.67
CA ILE A 78 20.98 -0.37 9.03
C ILE A 78 22.47 -0.58 9.29
N ASP A 79 23.03 -1.74 8.92
CA ASP A 79 24.44 -2.06 9.12
C ASP A 79 25.35 -1.07 8.37
N CYS A 80 24.97 -0.62 7.17
CA CYS A 80 25.70 0.40 6.41
C CYS A 80 25.63 1.82 6.99
N LEU A 81 24.68 2.12 7.89
CA LEU A 81 24.53 3.44 8.51
C LEU A 81 25.31 3.58 9.83
N CYS A 82 25.91 2.51 10.34
CA CYS A 82 26.63 2.47 11.60
C CYS A 82 28.17 2.54 11.46
N GLU A 83 28.68 3.11 10.36
CA GLU A 83 30.10 3.49 10.20
C GLU A 83 30.39 4.90 10.72
#